data_AF-A0A7W0H0R7-F1
#
_entry.id   AF-A0A7W0H0R7-F1
#
_cell.length_a   1.000
_cell.length_b   1.000
_cell.length_c   1.000
_cell.angle_alpha   90.00
_cell.angle_beta   90.00
_cell.angle_gamma   90.00
#
_symmetry.space_group_name_H-M   'P 1'
#
loop_
_entity.id
_entity.type
_entity.pdbx_description
1 polymer ?
#
loop_
_entity_poly.entity_id
_entity_poly.type
_entity_poly.pdbx_seq_one_letter_code
_entity_poly.pdbx_strand_id
1 'polypeptide(L)'
;MATGLLAASPEDVVGELKSLLSPPDVAVLSAGLAEELLASTGEGIGAGRDGWLDDDLAFVRPWGFELSSISVPVQLWQGRQDLMVPPAHGEWLAAHIPGAEARLSDDDGHLSLELLRVGEAHAWLLERY
;
A
#
# COMPACT_ATOMS: atom_id res chain seq x y z
N MET A 1 -20.58 -3.67 2.28
CA MET A 1 -19.16 -3.43 1.95
C MET A 1 -18.85 -4.01 0.58
N ALA A 2 -18.51 -5.30 0.42
CA ALA A 2 -18.18 -5.90 -0.90
C ALA A 2 -19.20 -5.66 -2.04
N THR A 3 -20.51 -5.81 -1.79
CA THR A 3 -21.56 -5.59 -2.81
C THR A 3 -21.67 -4.14 -3.28
N GLY A 4 -21.27 -3.16 -2.44
CA GLY A 4 -21.25 -1.75 -2.82
C GLY A 4 -20.04 -1.38 -3.68
N LEU A 5 -18.89 -1.99 -3.38
CA LEU A 5 -17.65 -1.80 -4.15
C LEU A 5 -17.74 -2.42 -5.55
N LEU A 6 -18.39 -3.59 -5.67
CA LEU A 6 -18.67 -4.25 -6.96
C LEU A 6 -19.66 -3.48 -7.86
N ALA A 7 -20.39 -2.52 -7.31
CA ALA A 7 -21.38 -1.71 -8.03
C ALA A 7 -20.92 -0.26 -8.25
N ALA A 8 -19.73 0.12 -7.78
CA ALA A 8 -19.21 1.47 -7.88
C ALA A 8 -18.76 1.78 -9.32
N SER A 9 -18.99 3.01 -9.78
CA SER A 9 -18.36 3.51 -11.00
C SER A 9 -16.96 4.06 -10.72
N PRO A 10 -16.09 4.23 -11.73
CA PRO A 10 -14.80 4.92 -11.55
C PRO A 10 -14.96 6.33 -10.96
N GLU A 11 -16.03 7.05 -11.31
CA GLU A 11 -16.31 8.37 -10.75
C GLU A 11 -16.68 8.31 -9.27
N ASP A 12 -17.43 7.30 -8.83
CA ASP A 12 -17.74 7.06 -7.41
C ASP A 12 -16.46 6.78 -6.63
N VAL A 13 -15.59 5.92 -7.17
CA VAL A 13 -14.28 5.57 -6.58
C VAL A 13 -13.40 6.82 -6.45
N VAL A 14 -13.29 7.64 -7.48
CA VAL A 14 -12.52 8.89 -7.44
C VAL A 14 -13.09 9.87 -6.43
N GLY A 15 -14.42 9.98 -6.33
CA GLY A 15 -15.10 10.85 -5.37
C GLY A 15 -14.81 10.47 -3.92
N GLU A 16 -14.95 9.19 -3.59
CA GLU A 16 -14.71 8.65 -2.25
C GLU A 16 -13.22 8.70 -1.89
N LEU A 17 -12.34 8.24 -2.80
CA LEU A 17 -10.90 8.24 -2.56
C LEU A 17 -10.34 9.64 -2.33
N LYS A 18 -10.81 10.67 -3.04
CA LYS A 18 -10.33 12.06 -2.82
C LYS A 18 -10.50 12.54 -1.37
N SER A 19 -11.46 12.01 -0.62
CA SER A 19 -11.63 12.33 0.80
C SER A 19 -10.66 11.60 1.74
N LEU A 20 -10.09 10.49 1.25
CA LEU A 20 -9.18 9.59 1.95
C LEU A 20 -7.71 9.78 1.54
N LEU A 21 -7.46 10.58 0.50
CA LEU A 21 -6.16 10.76 -0.12
C LEU A 21 -5.53 12.10 0.26
N SER A 22 -4.21 12.06 0.41
CA SER A 22 -3.40 13.26 0.65
C SER A 22 -3.21 14.09 -0.63
N PRO A 23 -2.77 15.36 -0.54
CA PRO A 23 -2.45 16.15 -1.73
C PRO A 23 -1.53 15.47 -2.76
N PRO A 24 -0.41 14.81 -2.39
CA PRO A 24 0.42 14.10 -3.37
C PRO A 24 -0.27 12.90 -4.01
N ASP A 25 -1.18 12.22 -3.29
CA ASP A 25 -1.98 11.13 -3.85
C ASP A 25 -3.02 11.63 -4.85
N VAL A 26 -3.70 12.74 -4.52
CA VAL A 26 -4.66 13.37 -5.43
C VAL A 26 -3.97 13.84 -6.71
N ALA A 27 -2.71 14.27 -6.63
CA ALA A 27 -1.93 14.72 -7.79
C ALA A 27 -1.60 13.58 -8.78
N VAL A 28 -1.51 12.34 -8.32
CA VAL A 28 -1.24 11.17 -9.18
C VAL A 28 -2.50 10.40 -9.57
N LEU A 29 -3.64 10.69 -8.93
CA LEU A 29 -4.92 10.05 -9.23
C LEU A 29 -5.39 10.42 -10.65
N SER A 30 -5.50 9.41 -11.50
CA SER A 30 -5.99 9.53 -12.88
C SER A 30 -7.21 8.64 -13.13
N ALA A 31 -7.94 8.92 -14.21
CA ALA A 31 -9.08 8.06 -14.61
C ALA A 31 -8.63 6.62 -14.91
N GLY A 32 -7.50 6.46 -15.61
CA GLY A 32 -6.96 5.12 -15.91
C GLY A 32 -6.57 4.34 -14.66
N LEU A 33 -5.97 5.01 -13.66
CA LEU A 33 -5.69 4.39 -12.36
C LEU A 33 -6.99 3.97 -11.65
N ALA A 34 -8.01 4.82 -11.66
CA ALA A 34 -9.29 4.50 -11.04
C ALA A 34 -10.00 3.33 -11.73
N GLU A 35 -9.94 3.24 -13.05
CA GLU A 35 -10.45 2.11 -13.84
C GLU A 35 -9.72 0.81 -13.50
N GLU A 36 -8.39 0.83 -13.42
CA GLU A 36 -7.56 -0.32 -13.06
C GLU A 36 -7.83 -0.79 -11.62
N LEU A 37 -7.91 0.15 -10.67
CA LEU A 37 -8.24 -0.16 -9.28
C LEU A 37 -9.63 -0.81 -9.16
N LEU A 38 -10.62 -0.28 -9.89
CA LEU A 38 -11.97 -0.86 -9.89
C LEU A 38 -11.99 -2.26 -10.51
N ALA A 39 -11.33 -2.44 -11.65
CA ALA A 39 -11.26 -3.73 -12.34
C ALA A 39 -10.56 -4.79 -11.48
N SER A 40 -9.35 -4.50 -10.98
CA SER A 40 -8.56 -5.41 -10.15
C SER A 40 -9.27 -5.75 -8.84
N THR A 41 -9.90 -4.77 -8.18
CA THR A 41 -10.71 -5.00 -6.98
C THR A 41 -11.89 -5.91 -7.29
N GLY A 42 -12.60 -5.66 -8.39
CA GLY A 42 -13.74 -6.47 -8.82
C GLY A 42 -13.36 -7.92 -9.09
N GLU A 43 -12.21 -8.15 -9.72
CA GLU A 43 -11.65 -9.49 -9.90
C GLU A 43 -11.28 -10.14 -8.56
N GLY A 44 -10.59 -9.41 -7.69
CA GLY A 44 -10.10 -9.92 -6.40
C GLY A 44 -11.21 -10.36 -5.43
N ILE A 45 -12.34 -9.66 -5.42
CA ILE A 45 -13.47 -9.97 -4.53
C ILE A 45 -14.62 -10.72 -5.23
N GLY A 46 -14.49 -10.96 -6.55
CA GLY A 46 -15.54 -11.57 -7.36
C GLY A 46 -15.91 -13.00 -6.96
N ALA A 47 -14.94 -13.76 -6.45
CA ALA A 47 -15.16 -15.12 -5.95
C ALA A 47 -15.78 -15.17 -4.53
N GLY A 48 -15.83 -14.05 -3.82
CA GLY A 48 -16.28 -13.97 -2.43
C GLY A 48 -15.39 -13.05 -1.59
N ARG A 49 -15.75 -12.88 -0.31
CA ARG A 49 -14.99 -12.00 0.61
C ARG A 49 -13.83 -12.68 1.31
N ASP A 50 -13.68 -14.01 1.16
CA ASP A 50 -12.84 -14.80 2.06
C ASP A 50 -11.37 -14.38 1.99
N GLY A 51 -10.86 -14.04 0.79
CA GLY A 51 -9.51 -13.49 0.64
C GLY A 51 -9.31 -12.17 1.38
N TRP A 52 -10.28 -11.25 1.30
CA TRP A 52 -10.24 -10.00 2.08
C TRP A 52 -10.28 -10.30 3.59
N LEU A 53 -11.14 -11.21 4.03
CA LEU A 53 -11.17 -11.60 5.44
C LEU A 53 -9.82 -12.17 5.91
N ASP A 54 -9.16 -12.97 5.08
CA ASP A 54 -7.84 -13.51 5.38
C ASP A 54 -6.77 -12.41 5.47
N ASP A 55 -6.81 -11.40 4.60
CA ASP A 55 -5.92 -10.23 4.67
C ASP A 55 -6.12 -9.44 5.98
N ASP A 56 -7.37 -9.17 6.36
CA ASP A 56 -7.69 -8.48 7.61
C ASP A 56 -7.20 -9.26 8.84
N LEU A 57 -7.31 -10.60 8.80
CA LEU A 57 -6.81 -11.46 9.86
C LEU A 57 -5.28 -11.50 9.89
N ALA A 58 -4.60 -11.36 8.75
CA ALA A 58 -3.14 -11.32 8.68
C ALA A 58 -2.56 -10.07 9.37
N PHE A 59 -3.27 -8.94 9.38
CA PHE A 59 -2.83 -7.73 10.09
C PHE A 59 -2.78 -7.88 11.61
N VAL A 60 -3.61 -8.75 12.19
CA VAL A 60 -3.80 -8.85 13.65
C VAL A 60 -3.31 -10.15 14.26
N ARG A 61 -2.85 -11.10 13.44
CA ARG A 61 -2.31 -12.39 13.89
C ARG A 61 -0.79 -12.38 13.86
N PRO A 62 -0.13 -13.20 14.71
CA PRO A 62 1.30 -13.42 14.61
C PRO A 62 1.69 -13.90 13.21
N TRP A 63 2.73 -13.30 12.62
CA TRP A 63 3.19 -13.62 11.26
C TRP A 63 3.96 -14.95 11.15
N GLY A 64 4.13 -15.66 12.27
CA GLY A 64 4.87 -16.91 12.32
C GLY A 64 6.40 -16.75 12.38
N PHE A 65 6.89 -15.52 12.46
CA PHE A 65 8.29 -15.19 12.70
C PHE A 65 8.42 -13.86 13.44
N GLU A 66 9.56 -13.66 14.08
CA GLU A 66 9.90 -12.38 14.73
C GLU A 66 10.62 -11.47 13.74
N LEU A 67 10.31 -10.17 13.72
CA LEU A 67 10.99 -9.21 12.82
C LEU A 67 12.51 -9.20 13.01
N SER A 68 12.97 -9.40 14.25
CA SER A 68 14.39 -9.49 14.60
C SER A 68 15.10 -10.72 14.00
N SER A 69 14.36 -11.70 13.49
CA SER A 69 14.90 -12.88 12.82
C SER A 69 15.14 -12.69 11.32
N ILE A 70 14.68 -11.57 10.74
CA ILE A 70 14.94 -11.25 9.33
C ILE A 70 16.44 -11.04 9.15
N SER A 71 17.05 -11.81 8.25
CA SER A 71 18.48 -11.75 7.94
C SER A 71 18.78 -11.46 6.47
N VAL A 72 17.75 -11.31 5.64
CA VAL A 72 17.87 -10.93 4.23
C VAL A 72 17.82 -9.40 4.11
N PRO A 73 18.38 -8.80 3.04
CA PRO A 73 18.23 -7.37 2.79
C PRO A 73 16.75 -6.97 2.73
N VAL A 74 16.39 -5.87 3.38
CA VAL A 74 15.04 -5.29 3.35
C VAL A 74 15.15 -3.81 3.02
N GLN A 75 14.38 -3.35 2.02
CA GLN A 75 14.09 -1.94 1.82
C GLN A 75 12.65 -1.67 2.24
N LEU A 76 12.47 -0.67 3.11
CA LEU A 76 11.16 -0.30 3.65
C LEU A 76 10.79 1.09 3.15
N TRP A 77 9.60 1.25 2.57
CA TRP A 77 9.10 2.55 2.11
C TRP A 77 7.84 2.94 2.89
N GLN A 78 7.74 4.21 3.26
CA GLN A 78 6.53 4.78 3.87
C GLN A 78 6.43 6.26 3.51
N GLY A 79 5.26 6.68 3.01
CA GLY A 79 4.92 8.08 2.85
C GLY A 79 4.47 8.69 4.17
N ARG A 80 5.01 9.86 4.54
CA ARG A 80 4.58 10.58 5.76
C ARG A 80 3.27 11.32 5.58
N GLN A 81 2.82 11.50 4.35
CA GLN A 81 1.51 12.06 4.03
C GLN A 81 0.45 10.98 3.82
N ASP A 82 0.79 9.70 4.00
CA ASP A 82 -0.16 8.59 3.90
C ASP A 82 -1.27 8.74 4.96
N LEU A 83 -2.52 8.85 4.50
CA LEU A 83 -3.71 8.96 5.34
C LEU A 83 -4.40 7.61 5.56
N MET A 84 -3.97 6.56 4.88
CA MET A 84 -4.48 5.19 4.99
C MET A 84 -3.64 4.36 5.97
N VAL A 85 -2.32 4.56 5.98
CA VAL A 85 -1.38 3.89 6.89
C VAL A 85 -0.61 4.94 7.70
N PRO A 86 -0.75 4.97 9.05
CA PRO A 86 -0.02 5.92 9.88
C PRO A 86 1.50 5.79 9.69
N PRO A 87 2.26 6.90 9.55
CA PRO A 87 3.71 6.85 9.36
C PRO A 87 4.47 6.13 10.48
N ALA A 88 3.89 6.11 11.69
CA ALA A 88 4.42 5.38 12.84
C ALA A 88 4.57 3.87 12.58
N HIS A 89 3.79 3.27 11.68
CA HIS A 89 3.94 1.86 11.31
C HIS A 89 5.27 1.63 10.58
N GLY A 90 5.60 2.48 9.60
CA GLY A 90 6.89 2.43 8.89
C GLY A 90 8.06 2.72 9.82
N GLU A 91 7.94 3.72 10.70
CA GLU A 91 8.96 4.02 11.71
C GLU A 91 9.18 2.85 12.66
N TRP A 92 8.11 2.20 13.11
CA TRP A 92 8.18 1.02 13.96
C TRP A 92 8.84 -0.15 13.24
N LEU A 93 8.44 -0.48 12.01
CA LEU A 93 9.07 -1.55 11.23
C LEU A 93 10.56 -1.29 10.99
N ALA A 94 10.94 -0.07 10.63
CA ALA A 94 12.35 0.31 10.45
C ALA A 94 13.19 0.09 11.72
N ALA A 95 12.62 0.34 12.89
CA ALA A 95 13.29 0.14 14.17
C ALA A 95 13.39 -1.34 14.61
N HIS A 96 12.53 -2.21 14.10
CA HIS A 96 12.42 -3.62 14.56
C HIS A 96 12.98 -4.64 13.55
N ILE A 97 13.19 -4.26 12.30
CA ILE A 97 13.81 -5.12 11.28
C ILE A 97 15.32 -4.84 11.22
N PRO A 98 16.19 -5.80 11.57
CA PRO A 98 17.63 -5.60 11.54
C PRO A 98 18.13 -5.27 10.13
N GLY A 99 18.87 -4.16 10.00
CA GLY A 99 19.49 -3.77 8.73
C GLY A 99 18.51 -3.26 7.66
N ALA A 100 17.26 -2.94 8.03
CA ALA A 100 16.32 -2.34 7.08
C ALA A 100 16.83 -1.00 6.53
N GLU A 101 16.83 -0.88 5.20
CA GLU A 101 17.09 0.37 4.48
C GLU A 101 15.78 1.14 4.36
N ALA A 102 15.48 1.98 5.35
CA ALA A 102 14.23 2.74 5.39
C ALA A 102 14.27 3.98 4.49
N ARG A 103 13.20 4.18 3.73
CA ARG A 103 12.89 5.30 2.84
C ARG A 103 11.57 5.91 3.31
N LEU A 104 11.65 6.72 4.36
CA LEU A 104 10.50 7.46 4.90
C LEU A 104 10.42 8.80 4.17
N SER A 105 9.48 8.93 3.25
CA SER A 105 9.35 10.10 2.37
C SER A 105 8.45 11.17 2.98
N ASP A 106 8.94 12.40 3.08
CA ASP A 106 8.13 13.57 3.49
C ASP A 106 7.14 14.00 2.39
N ASP A 107 7.41 13.64 1.14
CA ASP A 107 6.69 14.13 -0.04
C ASP A 107 5.58 13.19 -0.51
N ASP A 108 5.56 11.94 -0.03
CA ASP A 108 4.67 10.90 -0.55
C ASP A 108 3.50 10.57 0.38
N GLY A 109 2.35 10.28 -0.25
CA GLY A 109 1.18 9.67 0.35
C GLY A 109 1.09 8.16 0.06
N HIS A 110 -0.11 7.60 0.09
CA HIS A 110 -0.32 6.16 -0.14
C HIS A 110 -0.08 5.76 -1.61
N LEU A 111 -0.73 6.46 -2.54
CA LEU A 111 -0.68 6.18 -3.98
C LEU A 111 0.58 6.75 -4.62
N SER A 112 1.00 7.95 -4.21
CA SER A 112 2.17 8.59 -4.82
C SER A 112 3.45 7.80 -4.50
N LEU A 113 3.55 7.21 -3.31
CA LEU A 113 4.68 6.36 -2.94
C LEU A 113 4.80 5.17 -3.89
N GLU A 114 3.72 4.43 -4.11
CA GLU A 114 3.72 3.28 -5.01
C GLU A 114 4.07 3.71 -6.44
N LEU A 115 3.31 4.64 -7.00
CA LEU A 115 3.39 4.99 -8.42
C LEU A 115 4.70 5.69 -8.79
N LEU A 116 5.26 6.50 -7.89
CA LEU A 116 6.45 7.29 -8.18
C LEU A 116 7.74 6.59 -7.75
N ARG A 117 7.71 5.70 -6.75
CA ARG A 117 8.92 5.10 -6.16
C ARG A 117 9.17 3.66 -6.54
N VAL A 118 8.22 2.97 -7.18
CA VAL A 118 8.40 1.57 -7.59
C VAL A 118 9.66 1.36 -8.45
N GLY A 119 10.01 2.34 -9.29
CA GLY A 119 11.26 2.29 -10.09
C GLY A 119 12.53 2.28 -9.23
N GLU A 120 12.54 3.04 -8.14
CA GLU A 120 13.67 3.08 -7.18
C GLU A 120 13.76 1.76 -6.40
N ALA A 121 12.61 1.20 -5.99
CA ALA A 121 12.56 -0.11 -5.35
C ALA A 121 13.06 -1.23 -6.28
N HIS A 122 12.67 -1.20 -7.55
CA HIS A 122 13.17 -2.14 -8.56
C HIS A 122 14.67 -1.98 -8.80
N ALA A 123 15.18 -0.75 -8.89
CA ALA A 123 16.62 -0.51 -9.02
C ALA A 123 17.40 -1.09 -7.83
N TRP A 124 16.89 -0.91 -6.61
CA TRP A 124 17.49 -1.48 -5.40
C TRP A 124 17.58 -3.01 -5.43
N LEU A 125 16.56 -3.68 -5.99
CA LEU A 125 16.55 -5.13 -6.20
C LEU A 125 17.60 -5.55 -7.26
N LEU A 126 17.66 -4.86 -8.40
CA LEU A 126 18.60 -5.16 -9.50
C LEU A 126 20.07 -4.96 -9.12
N GLU A 127 20.36 -4.10 -8.14
CA GLU A 127 21.72 -3.95 -7.62
C GLU A 127 22.18 -5.14 -6.76
N ARG A 128 21.26 -6.00 -6.32
CA ARG A 128 21.52 -7.08 -5.35
C ARG A 128 21.39 -8.48 -5.94
N TYR A 129 20.71 -8.64 -7.07
CA TYR A 129 20.41 -9.92 -7.72
C TYR A 129 20.54 -9.84 -9.24
#